data_AF-A0A7Y2HDJ8-F1
#
_entry.id   AF-A0A7Y2HDJ8-F1
#
_cell.length_a   1.000
_cell.length_b   1.000
_cell.length_c   1.000
_cell.angle_alpha   90.00
_cell.angle_beta   90.00
_cell.angle_gamma   90.00
#
_symmetry.space_group_name_H-M   'P 1'
#
loop_
_entity.id
_entity.type
_entity.pdbx_description
1 polymer ?
#
loop_
_entity_poly.entity_id
_entity_poly.type
_entity_poly.pdbx_seq_one_letter_code
_entity_poly.pdbx_strand_id
1 'polypeptide(L)'
;MLKIRNTTLAAIILIGGMMLFLASMAHYFIGFRIIREAMSNDGTGPEVSELLNIIWIFSSVAMALLGIWGMFIGISIRKNLRYTKKQALSLGSGITLFGIYGFSSPFPNLHLGIFIVIGLFILVPGLFLSKKQGPYH
;
A
#
# COMPACT_ATOMS: atom_id res chain seq x y z
N MET A 1 12.46 22.23 -17.40
CA MET A 1 11.44 21.58 -16.55
C MET A 1 10.88 20.37 -17.31
N LEU A 2 11.17 19.14 -16.89
CA LEU A 2 10.70 17.93 -17.58
C LEU A 2 9.17 17.81 -17.47
N LYS A 3 8.47 17.85 -18.59
CA LYS A 3 7.01 17.71 -18.64
C LYS A 3 6.66 16.22 -18.73
N ILE A 4 6.51 15.57 -17.58
CA ILE A 4 6.08 14.17 -17.51
C ILE A 4 4.59 14.08 -17.90
N ARG A 5 4.24 13.13 -18.76
CA ARG A 5 2.85 12.93 -19.20
C ARG A 5 2.02 12.31 -18.05
N ASN A 6 0.80 12.82 -17.84
CA ASN A 6 -0.14 12.25 -16.86
C ASN A 6 -0.38 10.74 -17.06
N THR A 7 -0.31 10.25 -18.30
CA THR A 7 -0.42 8.81 -18.62
C THR A 7 0.71 7.99 -18.01
N THR A 8 1.92 8.53 -18.00
CA THR A 8 3.10 7.90 -17.38
C THR A 8 2.93 7.90 -15.86
N LEU A 9 2.56 9.04 -15.26
CA LEU A 9 2.30 9.15 -13.82
C LEU A 9 1.19 8.18 -13.37
N ALA A 10 0.12 8.08 -14.15
CA ALA A 10 -0.98 7.14 -13.92
C ALA A 10 -0.52 5.68 -13.96
N ALA A 11 0.36 5.32 -14.91
CA ALA A 11 0.89 3.96 -15.02
C ALA A 11 1.75 3.60 -13.80
N ILE A 12 2.60 4.51 -13.33
CA ILE A 12 3.43 4.28 -12.13
C ILE A 12 2.55 4.06 -10.89
N ILE A 13 1.52 4.90 -10.69
CA ILE A 13 0.57 4.76 -9.58
C ILE A 13 -0.18 3.42 -9.66
N LEU A 14 -0.59 3.03 -10.87
CA LEU A 14 -1.29 1.76 -11.10
C LEU A 14 -0.39 0.56 -10.75
N ILE A 15 0.89 0.61 -11.15
CA ILE A 15 1.88 -0.40 -10.76
C ILE A 15 2.05 -0.44 -9.24
N GLY A 16 2.14 0.71 -8.56
CA GLY A 16 2.19 0.77 -7.09
C GLY A 16 0.97 0.12 -6.43
N GLY A 17 -0.24 0.39 -6.94
CA GLY A 17 -1.47 -0.27 -6.49
C GLY A 17 -1.46 -1.78 -6.70
N MET A 18 -1.02 -2.24 -7.87
CA MET A 18 -0.87 -3.68 -8.17
C MET A 18 0.14 -4.36 -7.25
N MET A 19 1.29 -3.72 -7.00
CA MET A 19 2.30 -4.25 -6.08
C MET A 19 1.75 -4.39 -4.66
N LEU A 20 0.98 -3.40 -4.17
CA LEU A 20 0.35 -3.48 -2.86
C LEU A 20 -0.69 -4.61 -2.76
N PHE A 21 -1.48 -4.80 -3.82
CA PHE A 21 -2.43 -5.90 -3.90
C PHE A 21 -1.72 -7.27 -3.91
N LEU A 22 -0.67 -7.43 -4.71
CA LEU A 22 0.12 -8.67 -4.72
C LEU A 22 0.82 -8.91 -3.38
N ALA A 23 1.32 -7.85 -2.75
CA ALA A 23 1.89 -7.92 -1.41
C ALA A 23 0.86 -8.39 -0.37
N SER A 24 -0.43 -8.07 -0.53
CA SER A 24 -1.48 -8.57 0.36
C SER A 24 -1.69 -10.07 0.21
N MET A 25 -1.59 -10.60 -1.01
CA MET A 25 -1.65 -12.04 -1.23
C MET A 25 -0.45 -12.75 -0.61
N ALA A 26 0.76 -12.20 -0.80
CA ALA A 26 1.96 -12.74 -0.15
C ALA A 26 1.87 -12.68 1.38
N HIS A 27 1.40 -11.55 1.93
CA HIS A 27 1.17 -11.36 3.36
C HIS A 27 0.19 -12.42 3.91
N TYR A 28 -0.93 -12.65 3.22
CA TYR A 28 -1.90 -13.65 3.63
C TYR A 28 -1.38 -15.08 3.49
N PHE A 29 -0.95 -15.51 2.31
CA PHE A 29 -0.64 -16.92 2.07
C PHE A 29 0.70 -17.38 2.64
N ILE A 30 1.73 -16.53 2.56
CA ILE A 30 3.09 -16.89 2.97
C ILE A 30 3.31 -16.52 4.43
N GLY A 31 2.97 -15.27 4.81
CA GLY A 31 3.25 -14.78 6.16
C GLY A 31 2.36 -15.37 7.23
N PHE A 32 1.09 -15.70 6.92
CA PHE A 32 0.18 -16.31 7.91
C PHE A 32 0.69 -17.66 8.43
N ARG A 33 1.32 -18.47 7.56
CA ARG A 33 1.92 -19.74 7.95
C ARG A 33 3.03 -19.53 8.97
N ILE A 34 3.91 -18.56 8.74
CA ILE A 34 5.04 -18.25 9.63
C ILE A 34 4.53 -17.78 10.99
N ILE A 35 3.52 -16.89 11.02
CA ILE A 35 2.91 -16.43 12.27
C ILE A 35 2.27 -17.60 13.03
N ARG A 36 1.55 -18.49 12.33
CA ARG A 36 0.91 -19.64 12.97
C ARG A 36 1.91 -20.61 13.59
N GLU A 37 3.01 -20.88 12.91
CA GLU A 37 4.10 -21.72 13.43
C GLU A 37 4.77 -21.07 14.65
N ALA A 38 4.98 -19.75 14.64
CA ALA A 38 5.51 -19.02 15.79
C ALA A 38 4.54 -19.06 17.00
N MET A 39 3.24 -18.82 16.77
CA MET A 39 2.22 -18.85 17.82
C MET A 39 2.13 -20.22 18.50
N SER A 40 2.27 -21.31 17.74
CA SER A 40 2.23 -22.68 18.30
C SER A 40 3.48 -23.04 19.12
N ASN A 41 4.64 -22.49 18.78
CA ASN A 41 5.91 -22.85 19.39
C ASN A 41 6.23 -22.00 20.64
N ASP A 42 5.78 -20.74 20.67
CA ASP A 42 6.17 -19.79 21.72
C ASP A 42 5.26 -19.81 22.96
N GLY A 43 4.34 -20.78 23.05
CA GLY A 43 3.40 -20.88 24.18
C GLY A 43 2.43 -19.70 24.28
N THR A 44 2.19 -19.03 23.16
CA THR A 44 1.26 -17.90 23.07
C THR A 44 -0.13 -18.35 23.50
N GLY A 45 -0.71 -17.71 24.52
CA GLY A 45 -2.05 -18.05 25.01
C GLY A 45 -3.11 -18.02 23.89
N PRO A 46 -4.20 -18.80 24.01
CA PRO A 46 -5.21 -18.93 22.95
C PRO A 46 -5.85 -17.60 22.57
N GLU A 47 -6.07 -16.71 23.54
CA GLU A 47 -6.64 -15.38 23.31
C GLU A 47 -5.74 -14.48 22.47
N VAL A 48 -4.44 -14.46 22.75
CA VAL A 48 -3.46 -13.66 22.01
C VAL A 48 -3.29 -14.21 20.59
N SER A 49 -3.27 -15.54 20.45
CA SER A 49 -3.19 -16.19 19.14
C SER A 49 -4.38 -15.83 18.24
N GLU A 50 -5.59 -15.82 18.81
CA GLU A 50 -6.80 -15.46 18.06
C GLU A 50 -6.80 -13.97 17.69
N LEU A 51 -6.38 -13.08 18.60
CA LEU A 51 -6.23 -11.67 18.28
C LEU A 51 -5.25 -11.43 17.13
N LEU A 52 -4.10 -12.10 17.13
CA LEU A 52 -3.10 -12.00 16.06
C LEU A 52 -3.65 -12.52 14.73
N ASN A 53 -4.43 -13.61 14.73
CA ASN A 53 -5.13 -14.10 13.54
C ASN A 53 -6.06 -13.04 12.94
N ILE A 54 -6.91 -12.44 13.77
CA ILE A 54 -7.86 -11.41 13.33
C ILE A 54 -7.13 -10.21 12.74
N ILE A 55 -6.08 -9.71 13.43
CA ILE A 55 -5.26 -8.60 12.94
C ILE A 55 -4.59 -8.94 11.61
N TRP A 56 -4.08 -10.16 11.46
CA TRP A 56 -3.42 -10.62 10.24
C TRP A 56 -4.37 -10.67 9.04
N ILE A 57 -5.56 -11.22 9.24
CA ILE A 57 -6.59 -11.29 8.19
C ILE A 57 -7.06 -9.88 7.84
N PHE A 58 -7.37 -9.07 8.85
CA PHE A 58 -7.84 -7.70 8.64
C PHE A 58 -6.82 -6.86 7.88
N SER A 59 -5.54 -6.89 8.28
CA SER A 59 -4.47 -6.18 7.58
C SER A 59 -4.27 -6.67 6.14
N SER A 60 -4.38 -7.99 5.89
CA SER A 60 -4.33 -8.55 4.52
C SER A 60 -5.46 -8.00 3.64
N VAL A 61 -6.69 -7.97 4.15
CA VAL A 61 -7.85 -7.42 3.42
C VAL A 61 -7.69 -5.92 3.22
N ALA A 62 -7.28 -5.18 4.26
CA ALA A 62 -7.05 -3.74 4.17
C ALA A 62 -5.98 -3.42 3.11
N MET A 63 -4.86 -4.14 3.10
CA MET A 63 -3.83 -3.99 2.07
C MET A 63 -4.37 -4.26 0.66
N ALA A 64 -5.17 -5.31 0.48
CA ALA A 64 -5.79 -5.61 -0.82
C ALA A 64 -6.67 -4.46 -1.30
N LEU A 65 -7.53 -3.93 -0.41
CA LEU A 65 -8.43 -2.82 -0.72
C LEU A 65 -7.67 -1.52 -1.01
N LEU A 66 -6.60 -1.23 -0.25
CA LEU A 66 -5.73 -0.09 -0.51
C LEU A 66 -4.98 -0.23 -1.85
N GLY A 67 -4.57 -1.44 -2.22
CA GLY A 67 -3.99 -1.73 -3.53
C GLY A 67 -4.98 -1.48 -4.67
N ILE A 68 -6.22 -1.97 -4.52
CA ILE A 68 -7.33 -1.70 -5.44
C ILE A 68 -7.61 -0.20 -5.55
N TRP A 69 -7.62 0.51 -4.41
CA TRP A 69 -7.77 1.96 -4.41
C TRP A 69 -6.65 2.66 -5.18
N GLY A 70 -5.39 2.23 -5.01
CA GLY A 70 -4.25 2.70 -5.81
C GLY A 70 -4.45 2.51 -7.32
N MET A 71 -4.95 1.34 -7.73
CA MET A 71 -5.29 1.08 -9.13
C MET A 71 -6.40 2.01 -9.65
N PHE A 72 -7.46 2.26 -8.86
CA PHE A 72 -8.51 3.21 -9.22
C PHE A 72 -8.01 4.65 -9.32
N ILE A 73 -7.07 5.07 -8.46
CA ILE A 73 -6.43 6.39 -8.58
C ILE A 73 -5.71 6.49 -9.94
N GLY A 74 -4.92 5.48 -10.32
CA GLY A 74 -4.25 5.41 -11.61
C GLY A 74 -5.21 5.53 -12.81
N ILE A 75 -6.31 4.80 -12.78
CA ILE A 75 -7.37 4.88 -13.82
C ILE A 75 -8.00 6.28 -13.84
N SER A 76 -8.28 6.84 -12.67
CA SER A 76 -8.94 8.15 -12.52
C SER A 76 -8.08 9.31 -13.01
N ILE A 77 -6.75 9.21 -12.90
CA ILE A 77 -5.82 10.19 -13.47
C ILE A 77 -5.90 10.20 -15.00
N ARG A 78 -6.04 9.04 -15.65
CA ARG A 78 -6.23 8.96 -17.12
C ARG A 78 -7.55 9.61 -17.56
N LYS A 79 -8.57 9.56 -16.70
CA LYS A 79 -9.87 10.22 -16.87
C LYS A 79 -9.88 11.69 -16.40
N ASN A 80 -8.74 12.20 -15.91
CA ASN A 80 -8.58 13.57 -15.46
C ASN A 80 -9.55 14.01 -14.32
N LEU A 81 -9.94 13.05 -13.46
CA LEU A 81 -10.91 13.28 -12.38
C LEU A 81 -10.35 14.14 -11.24
N ARG A 82 -11.24 14.85 -10.53
CA ARG A 82 -10.91 15.63 -9.33
C ARG A 82 -10.42 14.75 -8.19
N TYR A 83 -9.65 15.37 -7.30
CA TYR A 83 -9.05 14.81 -6.08
C TYR A 83 -8.07 13.66 -6.26
N THR A 84 -7.83 13.17 -7.47
CA THR A 84 -6.85 12.11 -7.76
C THR A 84 -5.46 12.43 -7.21
N LYS A 85 -5.05 13.70 -7.21
CA LYS A 85 -3.79 14.14 -6.60
C LYS A 85 -3.83 13.97 -5.08
N LYS A 86 -4.89 14.44 -4.42
CA LYS A 86 -5.02 14.32 -2.96
C LYS A 86 -5.05 12.85 -2.54
N GLN A 87 -5.77 12.01 -3.26
CA GLN A 87 -5.85 10.57 -3.02
C GLN A 87 -4.50 9.87 -3.19
N ALA A 88 -3.76 10.18 -4.28
CA ALA A 88 -2.42 9.64 -4.49
C ALA A 88 -1.46 10.06 -3.37
N LEU A 89 -1.50 11.34 -2.98
CA LEU A 89 -0.65 11.85 -1.89
C LEU A 89 -1.02 11.22 -0.54
N SER A 90 -2.30 11.08 -0.21
CA SER A 90 -2.72 10.47 1.07
C SER A 90 -2.37 8.99 1.14
N LEU A 91 -2.70 8.23 0.10
CA LEU A 91 -2.39 6.79 0.04
C LEU A 91 -0.87 6.55 0.04
N GLY A 92 -0.15 7.24 -0.85
CA GLY A 92 1.30 7.12 -0.95
C GLY A 92 2.02 7.51 0.33
N SER A 93 1.61 8.59 1.00
CA SER A 93 2.20 8.99 2.28
C SER A 93 1.93 7.97 3.37
N GLY A 94 0.69 7.49 3.50
CA GLY A 94 0.32 6.48 4.52
C GLY A 94 1.14 5.19 4.37
N ILE A 95 1.25 4.66 3.15
CA ILE A 95 2.03 3.45 2.87
C ILE A 95 3.54 3.68 3.08
N THR A 96 4.05 4.85 2.69
CA THR A 96 5.47 5.20 2.90
C THR A 96 5.79 5.30 4.40
N LEU A 97 4.97 6.01 5.17
CA LEU A 97 5.15 6.16 6.62
C LEU A 97 5.05 4.82 7.36
N PHE A 98 4.11 3.96 6.96
CA PHE A 98 4.02 2.60 7.47
C PHE A 98 5.31 1.80 7.21
N GLY A 99 5.83 1.84 5.98
CA GLY A 99 7.08 1.18 5.63
C GLY A 99 8.28 1.72 6.42
N ILE A 100 8.38 3.05 6.59
CA ILE A 100 9.44 3.69 7.39
C ILE A 100 9.37 3.20 8.84
N TYR A 101 8.19 3.27 9.47
CA TYR A 101 8.00 2.84 10.85
C TYR A 101 8.37 1.36 11.04
N GLY A 102 7.91 0.49 10.14
CA GLY A 102 8.22 -0.94 10.18
C GLY A 102 9.71 -1.26 9.99
N PHE A 103 10.39 -0.51 9.10
CA PHE A 103 11.82 -0.69 8.84
C PHE A 103 12.71 -0.12 9.96
N SER A 104 12.26 0.93 10.65
CA SER A 104 12.99 1.55 11.76
C SER A 104 12.65 0.99 13.15
N SER A 105 11.76 -0.02 13.23
CA SER A 105 11.38 -0.67 14.48
C SER A 105 12.57 -1.38 15.14
N PRO A 106 12.61 -1.51 16.48
CA PRO A 106 13.66 -2.26 17.20
C PRO A 106 13.84 -3.70 16.72
N PHE A 107 12.81 -4.29 16.12
CA PHE A 107 12.85 -5.57 15.42
C PHE A 107 12.58 -5.29 13.93
N PRO A 108 13.61 -4.81 13.19
CA PRO A 108 13.42 -4.30 11.85
C PRO A 108 13.02 -5.45 10.95
N ASN A 109 11.84 -5.36 10.38
CA ASN A 109 11.39 -6.36 9.45
C ASN A 109 11.70 -5.88 8.03
N LEU A 110 12.79 -6.39 7.45
CA LEU A 110 13.29 -5.93 6.14
C LEU A 110 12.22 -6.00 5.06
N HIS A 111 11.28 -6.96 5.14
CA HIS A 111 10.17 -7.03 4.21
C HIS A 111 9.24 -5.82 4.30
N LEU A 112 9.10 -5.15 5.46
CA LEU A 112 8.31 -3.93 5.59
C LEU A 112 8.93 -2.75 4.84
N GLY A 113 10.23 -2.81 4.56
CA GLY A 113 10.91 -1.87 3.67
C GLY A 113 10.33 -1.82 2.25
N ILE A 114 9.72 -2.91 1.77
CA ILE A 114 9.08 -2.92 0.44
C ILE A 114 7.93 -1.92 0.36
N PHE A 115 7.24 -1.64 1.48
CA PHE A 115 6.15 -0.69 1.52
C PHE A 115 6.64 0.75 1.34
N ILE A 116 7.90 1.06 1.70
CA ILE A 116 8.51 2.35 1.35
C ILE A 116 8.54 2.51 -0.17
N VAL A 117 9.04 1.48 -0.87
CA VAL A 117 9.13 1.49 -2.33
C VAL A 117 7.74 1.59 -2.97
N ILE A 118 6.79 0.76 -2.55
CA ILE A 118 5.40 0.79 -3.03
C ILE A 118 4.77 2.16 -2.78
N GLY A 119 4.95 2.71 -1.58
CA GLY A 119 4.45 4.03 -1.20
C GLY A 119 5.03 5.14 -2.08
N LEU A 120 6.33 5.09 -2.38
CA LEU A 120 6.99 6.05 -3.26
C LEU A 120 6.52 5.94 -4.72
N PHE A 121 6.21 4.73 -5.21
CA PHE A 121 5.60 4.53 -6.52
C PHE A 121 4.23 5.20 -6.64
N ILE A 122 3.53 5.44 -5.53
CA ILE A 122 2.25 6.17 -5.52
C ILE A 122 2.47 7.67 -5.23
N LEU A 123 3.31 7.98 -4.24
CA LEU A 123 3.52 9.33 -3.71
C LEU A 123 4.25 10.23 -4.70
N VAL A 124 5.39 9.78 -5.23
CA VAL A 124 6.25 10.58 -6.11
C VAL A 124 5.48 11.05 -7.35
N PRO A 125 4.84 10.18 -8.15
CA PRO A 125 4.04 10.65 -9.27
C PRO A 125 2.88 11.55 -8.84
N GLY A 126 2.28 11.32 -7.66
CA GLY A 126 1.27 12.19 -7.07
C GLY A 126 1.73 13.64 -6.87
N LEU A 127 3.00 13.86 -6.50
CA LEU A 127 3.58 15.20 -6.36
C LEU A 127 3.61 15.97 -7.69
N PHE A 128 3.90 15.25 -8.78
CA PHE A 128 4.01 15.81 -10.14
C PHE A 128 2.68 15.96 -10.89
N LEU A 129 1.56 15.47 -10.34
CA LEU A 129 0.25 15.69 -10.95
C LEU A 129 -0.14 17.17 -10.97
N SER A 130 -0.69 17.63 -12.10
CA SER A 130 -1.22 18.99 -12.25
C SER A 130 -2.44 19.23 -11.35
N LYS A 131 -2.57 20.45 -10.80
CA LYS A 131 -3.74 20.87 -10.01
C LYS A 131 -5.01 21.05 -10.86
N LYS A 132 -4.89 21.24 -12.19
CA LYS A 132 -6.06 21.37 -13.07
C LYS A 132 -6.71 20.00 -13.24
N GLN A 133 -7.74 19.72 -12.43
CA GLN A 133 -8.52 18.49 -12.49
C GLN A 133 -9.96 18.81 -12.93
N GLY A 134 -10.53 17.94 -13.76
CA GLY A 134 -11.77 18.13 -14.55
C GLY A 134 -13.05 18.27 -13.72
N PRO A 135 -14.25 18.19 -14.32
CA PRO A 135 -15.53 18.38 -13.61
C PRO A 135 -15.87 17.24 -12.62
N TYR A 136 -16.85 17.49 -11.74
CA TYR A 136 -17.48 16.43 -10.94
C TYR A 136 -18.41 15.63 -11.87
N HIS A 137 -18.22 14.32 -11.94
CA HIS A 137 -19.20 13.40 -12.50
C HIS A 137 -19.64 12.47 -11.38
#